data_AF-A0A010ZWL7-F1
#
_entry.id   AF-A0A010ZWL7-F1
#
_cell.length_a   1.000
_cell.length_b   1.000
_cell.length_c   1.000
_cell.angle_alpha   90.00
_cell.angle_beta   90.00
_cell.angle_gamma   90.00
#
_symmetry.space_group_name_H-M   'P 1'
#
loop_
_entity.id
_entity.type
_entity.pdbx_description
1 polymer ?
#
loop_
_entity_poly.entity_id
_entity_poly.type
_entity_poly.pdbx_seq_one_letter_code
_entity_poly.pdbx_strand_id
1 'polypeptide(L)'
;MDVLKVSAKSNPNSVAGALAGVLREQGAAELQAIGAGALNQAVKAVAIARGFVAPGGVDLICIPAFTDVVIDGEERTAIKLIVEPR
;
A
#
# COMPACT_ATOMS: atom_id res chain seq x y z
N MET A 1 6.66 -2.76 -10.71
CA MET A 1 6.21 -2.44 -9.36
C MET A 1 4.95 -3.24 -9.12
N ASP A 2 4.99 -4.22 -8.23
CA ASP A 2 3.79 -5.00 -7.95
C ASP A 2 2.77 -4.13 -7.21
N VAL A 3 1.55 -4.08 -7.77
CA VAL A 3 0.46 -3.27 -7.24
C VAL A 3 -0.34 -4.11 -6.24
N LEU A 4 -0.30 -3.69 -4.98
CA LEU A 4 -1.06 -4.29 -3.89
C LEU A 4 -2.44 -3.63 -3.81
N LYS A 5 -3.46 -4.33 -4.32
CA LYS A 5 -4.85 -3.87 -4.26
C LYS A 5 -5.43 -4.09 -2.87
N VAL A 6 -5.94 -3.03 -2.26
CA VAL A 6 -6.53 -3.06 -0.91
C VAL A 6 -8.03 -2.80 -0.99
N SER A 7 -8.79 -3.58 -0.24
CA SER A 7 -10.24 -3.44 -0.09
C SER A 7 -10.61 -3.07 1.34
N ALA A 8 -11.85 -2.65 1.58
CA ALA A 8 -12.34 -2.40 2.94
C ALA A 8 -12.29 -3.65 3.86
N LYS A 9 -12.32 -4.85 3.27
CA LYS A 9 -12.27 -6.15 3.98
C LYS A 9 -10.83 -6.66 4.17
N SER A 10 -9.83 -6.01 3.57
CA SER A 10 -8.44 -6.44 3.67
C SER A 10 -7.95 -6.35 5.11
N ASN A 11 -7.25 -7.38 5.59
CA ASN A 11 -6.60 -7.37 6.90
C ASN A 11 -5.31 -6.54 6.83
N PRO A 12 -5.16 -5.45 7.60
CA PRO A 12 -3.98 -4.59 7.56
C PRO A 12 -2.66 -5.32 7.84
N ASN A 13 -2.65 -6.31 8.73
CA ASN A 13 -1.44 -7.07 9.04
C ASN A 13 -0.97 -7.91 7.84
N SER A 14 -1.91 -8.54 7.13
CA SER A 14 -1.61 -9.32 5.92
C SER A 14 -1.08 -8.42 4.81
N VAL A 15 -1.70 -7.25 4.59
CA VAL A 15 -1.25 -6.26 3.60
C VAL A 15 0.14 -5.72 3.99
N ALA A 16 0.38 -5.45 5.27
CA ALA A 16 1.68 -4.98 5.76
C ALA A 16 2.80 -6.02 5.55
N GLY A 17 2.49 -7.30 5.75
CA GLY A 17 3.43 -8.40 5.48
C GLY A 17 3.81 -8.47 4.00
N ALA A 18 2.82 -8.38 3.10
CA ALA A 18 3.05 -8.33 1.66
C ALA A 18 3.86 -7.08 1.27
N LEU A 19 3.48 -5.91 1.79
CA LEU A 19 4.19 -4.66 1.57
C LEU A 19 5.67 -4.75 1.99
N ALA A 20 5.95 -5.27 3.19
CA ALA A 20 7.32 -5.45 3.67
C ALA A 20 8.11 -6.47 2.83
N GLY A 21 7.45 -7.49 2.27
CA GLY A 21 8.06 -8.41 1.31
C GLY A 21 8.50 -7.68 0.04
N VAL A 22 7.56 -6.99 -0.62
CA VAL A 22 7.84 -6.23 -1.85
C VAL A 22 8.92 -5.17 -1.63
N LEU A 23 8.89 -4.45 -0.50
CA LEU A 23 9.92 -3.45 -0.17
C LEU A 23 11.33 -4.05 -0.06
N ARG A 24 11.47 -5.26 0.49
CA ARG A 24 12.79 -5.93 0.60
C ARG A 24 13.31 -6.41 -0.74
N GLU A 25 12.42 -6.81 -1.65
CA GLU A 25 12.77 -7.35 -2.96
C GLU A 25 12.99 -6.27 -4.02
N GLN A 26 12.14 -5.24 -4.03
CA GLN A 26 12.05 -4.26 -5.13
C GLN A 26 12.45 -2.85 -4.70
N GLY A 27 12.64 -2.59 -3.40
CA GLY A 27 13.00 -1.28 -2.88
C GLY A 27 11.85 -0.27 -2.86
N ALA A 28 10.71 -0.56 -3.48
CA ALA A 28 9.52 0.29 -3.44
C ALA A 28 8.27 -0.53 -3.76
N ALA A 29 7.10 -0.07 -3.31
CA ALA A 29 5.82 -0.74 -3.50
C ALA A 29 4.69 0.27 -3.75
N GLU A 30 3.64 -0.17 -4.44
CA GLU A 30 2.44 0.62 -4.66
C GLU A 30 1.23 -0.08 -4.04
N LEU A 31 0.49 0.62 -3.18
CA LEU A 31 -0.83 0.20 -2.71
C LEU A 31 -1.91 0.97 -3.46
N GLN A 32 -2.91 0.30 -4.00
CA GLN A 32 -4.08 0.95 -4.60
C GLN A 32 -5.35 0.66 -3.79
N ALA A 33 -6.11 1.71 -3.51
CA ALA A 33 -7.32 1.63 -2.70
C ALA A 33 -8.44 2.50 -3.28
N ILE A 34 -9.67 1.97 -3.25
CA ILE A 34 -10.88 2.69 -3.70
C ILE A 34 -11.88 2.76 -2.56
N GLY A 35 -12.30 3.98 -2.24
CA GLY A 35 -13.22 4.28 -1.15
C GLY A 35 -12.54 4.33 0.23
N ALA A 36 -13.21 5.00 1.17
CA ALA A 36 -12.66 5.33 2.49
C ALA A 36 -12.24 4.11 3.31
N GLY A 37 -13.03 3.03 3.25
CA GLY A 37 -12.72 1.79 3.98
C GLY A 37 -11.42 1.14 3.52
N ALA A 38 -11.21 1.04 2.21
CA ALA A 38 -9.99 0.47 1.64
C ALA A 38 -8.77 1.34 1.94
N LEU A 39 -8.91 2.68 1.80
CA LEU A 39 -7.83 3.62 2.10
C LEU A 39 -7.38 3.53 3.57
N ASN A 40 -8.34 3.43 4.50
CA ASN A 40 -8.03 3.25 5.92
C ASN A 40 -7.22 1.96 6.17
N GLN A 41 -7.56 0.84 5.52
CA GLN A 41 -6.77 -0.39 5.64
C GLN A 41 -5.37 -0.25 5.04
N ALA A 42 -5.25 0.44 3.89
CA ALA A 42 -3.97 0.69 3.24
C ALA A 42 -3.04 1.52 4.13
N VAL A 43 -3.54 2.62 4.70
CA VAL A 43 -2.75 3.49 5.59
C VAL A 43 -2.34 2.75 6.88
N LYS A 44 -3.25 1.95 7.47
CA LYS A 44 -2.90 1.08 8.61
C LYS A 44 -1.79 0.10 8.26
N ALA A 45 -1.87 -0.51 7.08
CA ALA A 45 -0.84 -1.44 6.60
C ALA A 45 0.52 -0.76 6.42
N VAL A 46 0.57 0.47 5.89
CA VAL A 46 1.82 1.26 5.82
C VAL A 46 2.40 1.47 7.22
N ALA A 47 1.58 1.88 8.20
CA ALA A 47 2.03 2.09 9.57
C ALA A 47 2.58 0.82 10.22
N ILE A 48 1.94 -0.34 9.99
CA ILE A 48 2.41 -1.64 10.49
C ILE A 48 3.70 -2.07 9.78
N ALA A 49 3.77 -1.91 8.46
CA ALA A 49 4.95 -2.28 7.67
C ALA A 49 6.20 -1.50 8.08
N ARG A 50 6.06 -0.23 8.49
CA ARG A 50 7.17 0.54 9.10
C ARG A 50 7.78 -0.21 10.30
N GLY A 51 6.95 -0.80 11.16
CA GLY A 51 7.42 -1.63 12.28
C GLY A 51 8.11 -2.93 11.83
N PHE A 52 7.70 -3.52 10.71
CA PHE A 52 8.32 -4.75 10.17
C PHE A 52 9.68 -4.52 9.52
N VAL A 53 9.94 -3.32 8.98
CA VAL A 53 11.22 -2.99 8.33
C VAL A 53 12.19 -2.26 9.25
N ALA A 54 11.71 -1.65 10.33
CA ALA A 54 12.55 -0.93 11.30
C ALA A 54 13.72 -1.76 11.89
N PRO A 55 13.57 -3.05 12.24
CA PRO A 55 14.71 -3.87 12.71
C PRO A 55 15.83 -4.04 11.68
N GLY A 56 15.53 -3.84 10.38
CA GLY A 56 16.52 -3.82 9.30
C GLY A 56 17.16 -2.44 9.07
N GLY A 57 16.88 -1.44 9.92
CA GLY A 57 17.42 -0.08 9.78
C GLY A 57 16.74 0.75 8.68
N VAL A 58 15.58 0.32 8.18
CA VAL A 58 14.84 1.00 7.13
C VAL A 58 13.68 1.81 7.74
N ASP A 59 13.58 3.09 7.39
CA ASP A 59 12.37 3.90 7.59
C ASP A 59 11.68 4.13 6.24
N LEU A 60 10.36 4.29 6.25
CA LEU A 60 9.56 4.42 5.03
C LEU A 60 8.95 5.81 4.91
N ILE A 61 8.85 6.29 3.67
CA ILE A 61 7.99 7.40 3.27
C ILE A 61 6.76 6.88 2.52
N CYS A 62 5.69 7.66 2.51
CA CYS A 62 4.44 7.36 1.82
C CYS A 62 4.02 8.57 1.01
N ILE A 63 3.88 8.40 -0.30
CA ILE A 63 3.59 9.46 -1.27
C ILE A 63 2.21 9.15 -1.88
N PRO A 64 1.14 9.82 -1.42
CA PRO A 64 -0.20 9.61 -1.96
C PRO A 64 -0.37 10.32 -3.31
N ALA A 65 -1.07 9.68 -4.23
CA ALA A 65 -1.48 10.26 -5.50
C ALA A 65 -2.84 9.70 -5.95
N PHE A 66 -3.53 10.42 -6.84
CA PHE A 66 -4.67 9.86 -7.55
C PHE A 66 -4.20 8.96 -8.70
N THR A 67 -5.01 7.96 -9.03
CA THR A 67 -4.85 7.14 -10.23
C THR A 67 -6.22 6.67 -10.69
N ASP A 68 -6.41 6.55 -11.99
CA ASP A 68 -7.62 5.95 -12.54
C ASP A 68 -7.43 4.45 -12.70
N VAL A 69 -8.49 3.69 -12.41
CA VAL A 69 -8.52 2.24 -12.53
C VAL A 69 -9.85 1.79 -13.12
N VAL A 70 -9.81 0.71 -13.91
CA VAL A 70 -11.03 0.13 -14.50
C VAL A 70 -11.54 -0.99 -13.60
N ILE A 71 -12.79 -0.90 -13.18
CA ILE A 71 -13.50 -1.93 -12.41
C ILE A 71 -14.86 -2.16 -13.07
N ASP A 72 -15.17 -3.42 -13.37
CA ASP A 72 -16.43 -3.82 -14.01
C ASP A 72 -16.73 -3.04 -15.31
N GLY A 73 -15.69 -2.63 -16.03
CA GLY A 73 -15.78 -1.83 -17.26
C GLY A 73 -15.97 -0.32 -17.04
N GLU A 74 -16.06 0.14 -15.80
CA GLU A 74 -16.17 1.55 -15.44
C GLU A 74 -14.82 2.10 -14.97
N GLU A 75 -14.47 3.31 -15.43
CA GLU A 75 -13.36 4.06 -14.84
C GLU A 75 -13.74 4.59 -13.46
N ARG A 76 -12.86 4.37 -12.49
CA ARG A 76 -12.98 4.88 -11.14
C ARG A 76 -11.69 5.53 -10.70
N THR A 77 -11.80 6.66 -10.03
CA THR A 77 -10.65 7.29 -9.39
C THR A 77 -10.32 6.56 -8.09
N ALA A 78 -9.11 6.05 -8.00
CA ALA A 78 -8.51 5.43 -6.84
C ALA A 78 -7.44 6.35 -6.22
N ILE A 79 -7.04 6.02 -4.99
CA ILE A 79 -5.81 6.54 -4.40
C ILE A 79 -4.75 5.45 -4.52
N LYS A 80 -3.58 5.84 -5.02
CA LYS A 80 -2.36 5.05 -4.88
C LYS A 80 -1.47 5.64 -3.79
N LEU A 81 -0.88 4.77 -2.99
CA LEU A 81 0.14 5.10 -2.00
C LEU A 81 1.44 4.46 -2.47
N ILE A 82 2.39 5.29 -2.86
CA ILE A 82 3.73 4.85 -3.22
C ILE A 82 4.54 4.83 -1.92
N VAL A 83 5.15 3.69 -1.62
CA VAL A 83 5.88 3.46 -0.38
C VAL A 83 7.29 3.03 -0.72
N GLU A 84 8.27 3.71 -0.16
CA GLU A 84 9.69 3.47 -0.40
C GLU A 84 10.53 3.85 0.83
N PRO A 85 11.75 3.31 0.98
CA PRO A 85 12.72 3.80 1.96
C PRO A 85 12.91 5.31 1.86
N ARG A 86 13.12 5.96 3.00
CA ARG A 86 13.51 7.38 3.05
C ARG A 86 14.90 7.62 2.44
#